data_AF-A0A3D4XKT9-F1
#
_entry.id   AF-A0A3D4XKT9-F1
#
_cell.length_a   1.000
_cell.length_b   1.000
_cell.length_c   1.000
_cell.angle_alpha   90.00
_cell.angle_beta   90.00
_cell.angle_gamma   90.00
#
_symmetry.space_group_name_H-M   'P 1'
#
loop_
_entity.id
_entity.type
_entity.pdbx_description
1 polymer ?
#
loop_
_entity_poly.entity_id
_entity_poly.type
_entity_poly.pdbx_seq_one_letter_code
_entity_poly.pdbx_strand_id
1 'polypeptide(L)'
;MENVIEKRLNVKVLVLVITLVIVSGVALILKDYSTTVIVFIAAALIFFFKRKHEVYTVTGSPVKRESYFFDRDSKSALENVLHGELGDNSLLIYFSDSGSGRLDVIMTKDESYAVATMYHYIPHKYEQVADPIVYSGPKVKKLARYLKRCQR
;
A
#
# COMPACT_ATOMS: atom_id res chain seq x y z
N MET A 1 -9.82 8.12 -14.50
CA MET A 1 -9.63 7.12 -13.43
C MET A 1 -10.15 7.69 -12.11
N GLU A 2 -11.41 8.10 -12.09
CA GLU A 2 -11.98 8.89 -11.00
C GLU A 2 -12.57 7.96 -9.92
N ASN A 3 -12.06 8.10 -8.70
CA ASN A 3 -12.71 7.70 -7.44
C ASN A 3 -12.84 6.20 -7.12
N VAL A 4 -11.74 5.42 -7.21
CA VAL A 4 -11.73 4.05 -6.66
C VAL A 4 -10.99 3.89 -5.33
N ILE A 5 -10.26 4.91 -4.87
CA ILE A 5 -9.53 4.87 -3.59
C ILE A 5 -9.93 6.09 -2.76
N GLU A 6 -10.55 5.83 -1.61
CA GLU A 6 -10.99 6.86 -0.65
C GLU A 6 -10.14 6.82 0.62
N LYS A 7 -9.93 8.00 1.22
CA LYS A 7 -9.31 8.09 2.56
C LYS A 7 -10.38 7.93 3.63
N ARG A 8 -10.45 6.75 4.25
CA ARG A 8 -11.39 6.46 5.34
C ARG A 8 -10.71 6.56 6.70
N LEU A 9 -11.50 6.88 7.73
CA LEU A 9 -11.04 6.86 9.12
C LEU A 9 -10.63 5.44 9.50
N ASN A 10 -9.45 5.29 10.09
CA ASN A 10 -9.01 4.00 10.61
C ASN A 10 -9.69 3.74 11.95
N VAL A 11 -10.78 2.97 11.92
CA VAL A 11 -11.60 2.64 13.11
C VAL A 11 -10.74 2.04 14.23
N LYS A 12 -9.72 1.24 13.90
CA LYS A 12 -8.81 0.66 14.90
C LYS A 12 -7.99 1.72 15.61
N VAL A 13 -7.51 2.72 14.86
CA VAL A 13 -6.78 3.87 15.43
C VAL A 13 -7.72 4.73 16.26
N LEU A 14 -8.97 4.91 15.82
CA LEU A 14 -9.98 5.65 16.57
C LEU A 14 -10.26 5.00 17.93
N VAL A 15 -10.50 3.69 17.95
CA VAL A 15 -10.71 2.92 19.19
C VAL A 15 -9.49 3.03 20.11
N LEU A 16 -8.27 2.87 19.56
CA LEU A 16 -7.03 3.02 20.33
C LEU A 16 -6.92 4.42 20.97
N VAL A 17 -7.17 5.48 20.21
CA VAL A 17 -7.13 6.86 20.74
C VAL A 17 -8.15 7.06 21.86
N ILE A 18 -9.37 6.54 21.70
CA ILE A 18 -10.41 6.60 22.75
C ILE A 18 -9.94 5.88 24.01
N THR A 19 -9.36 4.68 23.90
CA THR A 19 -8.86 3.95 25.07
C THR A 19 -7.74 4.71 25.80
N LEU A 20 -6.81 5.34 25.06
CA LEU A 20 -5.73 6.14 25.66
C LEU A 20 -6.27 7.39 26.38
N VAL A 21 -7.32 8.03 25.84
CA VAL A 21 -7.98 9.16 26.50
C VAL A 21 -8.66 8.74 27.80
N ILE A 22 -9.30 7.56 27.83
CA ILE A 22 -9.89 7.01 29.06
C ILE A 22 -8.81 6.73 30.11
N VAL A 23 -7.70 6.10 29.71
CA VAL A 23 -6.56 5.83 30.60
C VAL A 23 -5.97 7.14 31.16
N SER A 24 -5.81 8.15 30.32
CA SER A 24 -5.38 9.50 30.73
C SER A 24 -6.37 10.12 31.74
N GLY A 25 -7.68 9.97 31.53
CA GLY A 25 -8.71 10.42 32.47
C GLY A 25 -8.64 9.71 33.84
N VAL A 26 -8.39 8.40 33.85
CA VAL A 26 -8.20 7.63 35.09
C VAL A 26 -6.94 8.07 35.83
N ALA A 27 -5.83 8.28 35.12
CA ALA A 27 -4.58 8.77 35.72
C ALA A 27 -4.74 10.17 36.34
N LEU A 28 -5.55 11.03 35.73
CA LEU A 28 -5.88 12.36 36.25
C LEU A 28 -6.69 12.29 37.55
N ILE A 29 -7.63 11.34 37.67
CA ILE A 29 -8.39 11.09 38.92
C ILE A 29 -7.44 10.64 40.04
N LEU A 30 -6.44 9.82 39.71
CA LEU A 30 -5.41 9.35 40.63
C LEU A 30 -4.33 10.41 40.94
N LYS A 31 -4.47 11.63 40.40
CA LYS A 31 -3.52 12.76 40.53
C LYS A 31 -2.12 12.49 39.98
N ASP A 32 -1.97 11.52 39.07
CA ASP A 32 -0.73 11.33 38.33
C ASP A 32 -0.72 12.21 37.08
N TYR A 33 -0.32 13.45 37.28
CA TYR A 33 -0.22 14.44 36.21
C TYR A 33 0.86 14.09 35.18
N SER A 34 1.92 13.40 35.58
CA SER A 34 3.03 13.03 34.70
C SER A 34 2.58 12.06 33.62
N THR A 35 1.92 10.97 34.02
CA THR A 35 1.37 9.97 33.11
C THR A 35 0.23 10.56 32.27
N THR A 36 -0.60 11.42 32.85
CA THR A 36 -1.70 12.08 32.13
C THR A 36 -1.20 12.86 30.92
N VAL A 37 -0.19 13.72 31.11
CA VAL A 37 0.36 14.56 30.05
C VAL A 37 1.02 13.70 28.96
N ILE A 38 1.81 12.70 29.35
CA ILE A 38 2.51 11.82 28.39
C ILE A 38 1.50 11.05 27.52
N VAL A 39 0.50 10.41 28.14
CA VAL A 39 -0.50 9.60 27.45
C VAL A 39 -1.38 10.46 26.55
N PHE A 40 -1.74 11.66 27.00
CA PHE A 40 -2.57 12.58 26.22
C PHE A 40 -1.84 13.09 24.96
N ILE A 41 -0.57 13.48 25.10
CA ILE A 41 0.27 13.90 23.95
C ILE A 41 0.44 12.72 22.97
N ALA A 42 0.71 11.52 23.47
CA ALA A 42 0.83 10.33 22.63
C ALA A 42 -0.47 10.04 21.85
N ALA A 43 -1.62 10.14 22.51
CA ALA A 43 -2.93 9.96 21.86
C ALA A 43 -3.17 11.00 20.75
N ALA A 44 -2.83 12.28 21.01
CA ALA A 44 -2.93 13.34 20.03
C ALA A 44 -2.02 13.09 18.81
N LEU A 45 -0.76 12.72 19.04
CA LEU A 45 0.17 12.40 17.95
C LEU A 45 -0.34 11.23 17.10
N ILE A 46 -0.77 10.13 17.74
CA ILE A 46 -1.31 8.97 17.02
C ILE A 46 -2.54 9.37 16.20
N PHE A 47 -3.43 10.19 16.75
CA PHE A 47 -4.59 10.67 16.02
C PHE A 47 -4.21 11.52 14.80
N PHE A 48 -3.30 12.47 14.95
CA PHE A 48 -2.89 13.33 13.83
C PHE A 48 -2.20 12.56 12.71
N PHE A 49 -1.29 11.65 13.04
CA PHE A 49 -0.51 10.92 12.02
C PHE A 49 -1.23 9.71 11.43
N LYS A 50 -2.08 9.00 12.20
CA LYS A 50 -2.65 7.70 11.78
C LYS A 50 -4.17 7.71 11.59
N ARG A 51 -4.85 8.86 11.65
CA ARG A 51 -6.33 8.93 11.54
C ARG A 51 -6.90 8.36 10.24
N LYS A 52 -6.21 8.52 9.12
CA LYS A 52 -6.73 8.19 7.79
C LYS A 52 -5.91 7.07 7.16
N HIS A 53 -6.60 6.14 6.51
CA HIS A 53 -6.01 5.10 5.68
C HIS A 53 -6.70 5.06 4.32
N GLU A 54 -5.97 4.61 3.30
CA GLU A 54 -6.49 4.51 1.92
C GLU A 54 -7.20 3.16 1.74
N VAL A 55 -8.42 3.24 1.23
CA VAL A 55 -9.36 2.12 1.13
C VAL A 55 -9.94 2.07 -0.28
N TYR A 56 -10.07 0.88 -0.84
CA TYR A 56 -10.73 0.68 -2.11
C TYR A 56 -12.24 0.80 -1.95
N THR A 57 -12.88 1.67 -2.73
CA THR A 57 -14.28 2.09 -2.51
C THR A 57 -15.28 0.95 -2.64
N VAL A 58 -15.06 0.03 -3.58
CA VAL A 58 -15.99 -1.07 -3.86
C VAL A 58 -15.99 -2.13 -2.75
N THR A 59 -14.81 -2.47 -2.21
CA THR A 59 -14.70 -3.57 -1.23
C THR A 59 -14.56 -3.08 0.21
N GLY A 60 -14.26 -1.79 0.41
CA GLY A 60 -13.95 -1.24 1.74
C GLY A 60 -12.64 -1.78 2.32
N SER A 61 -11.85 -2.52 1.53
CA SER A 61 -10.61 -3.12 1.99
C SER A 61 -9.43 -2.15 1.93
N PRO A 62 -8.55 -2.16 2.95
CA PRO A 62 -7.36 -1.32 2.95
C PRO A 62 -6.45 -1.70 1.78
N VAL A 63 -5.83 -0.68 1.21
CA VAL A 63 -4.96 -0.80 0.05
C VAL A 63 -3.50 -0.85 0.51
N LYS A 64 -2.74 -1.79 -0.04
CA LYS A 64 -1.29 -1.87 0.10
C LYS A 64 -0.66 -1.36 -1.20
N ARG A 65 0.30 -0.45 -1.07
CA ARG A 65 1.12 0.03 -2.20
C ARG A 65 2.51 -0.58 -2.06
N GLU A 66 2.96 -1.26 -3.10
CA GLU A 66 4.31 -1.82 -3.20
C GLU A 66 4.96 -1.29 -4.49
N SER A 67 6.25 -0.98 -4.39
CA SER A 67 7.04 -0.47 -5.51
C SER A 67 8.20 -1.40 -5.74
N TYR A 68 8.39 -1.82 -6.99
CA TYR A 68 9.43 -2.74 -7.41
C TYR A 68 10.28 -2.09 -8.50
N PHE A 69 11.61 -2.16 -8.39
CA PHE A 69 12.50 -1.57 -9.39
C PHE A 69 13.07 -2.65 -10.31
N PHE A 70 13.26 -2.30 -11.58
CA PHE A 70 13.74 -3.21 -12.62
C PHE A 70 14.60 -2.47 -13.64
N ASP A 71 15.41 -3.21 -14.39
CA ASP A 71 16.29 -2.66 -15.43
C ASP A 71 15.55 -2.39 -16.73
N ARG A 72 15.99 -1.38 -17.49
CA ARG A 72 15.38 -0.94 -18.75
C ARG A 72 15.16 -2.09 -19.73
N ASP A 73 16.12 -3.02 -19.81
CA ASP A 73 16.08 -4.14 -20.75
C ASP A 73 14.96 -5.14 -20.42
N SER A 74 14.58 -5.23 -19.15
CA SER A 74 13.50 -6.11 -18.68
C SER A 74 12.10 -5.51 -18.83
N LYS A 75 11.98 -4.23 -19.24
CA LYS A 75 10.70 -3.52 -19.36
C LYS A 75 9.71 -4.25 -20.27
N SER A 76 10.11 -4.54 -21.51
CA SER A 76 9.22 -5.17 -22.52
C SER A 76 8.81 -6.59 -22.11
N ALA A 77 9.74 -7.34 -21.52
CA ALA A 77 9.45 -8.65 -20.97
C ALA A 77 8.44 -8.57 -19.81
N LEU A 78 8.60 -7.60 -18.90
CA LEU A 78 7.70 -7.40 -17.77
C LEU A 78 6.30 -6.98 -18.22
N GLU A 79 6.22 -6.08 -19.19
CA GLU A 79 4.96 -5.65 -19.80
C GLU A 79 4.22 -6.85 -20.43
N ASN A 80 4.91 -7.66 -21.23
CA ASN A 80 4.34 -8.87 -21.83
C ASN A 80 3.84 -9.87 -20.78
N VAL A 81 4.58 -10.07 -19.68
CA VAL A 81 4.19 -10.98 -18.61
C VAL A 81 2.97 -10.45 -17.84
N LEU A 82 2.90 -9.14 -17.56
CA LEU A 82 1.79 -8.51 -16.85
C LEU A 82 0.50 -8.47 -17.69
N HIS A 83 0.62 -8.24 -19.01
CA HIS A 83 -0.54 -8.29 -19.90
C HIS A 83 -0.99 -9.73 -20.24
N GLY A 84 -0.08 -10.70 -20.12
CA GLY A 84 -0.35 -12.12 -20.36
C GLY A 84 -1.00 -12.85 -19.18
N GLU A 85 -1.06 -14.18 -19.28
CA GLU A 85 -1.48 -15.01 -18.15
C GLU A 85 -0.34 -15.22 -17.15
N LEU A 86 -0.50 -14.63 -15.97
CA LEU A 86 0.40 -14.85 -14.83
C LEU A 86 0.22 -16.28 -14.31
N GLY A 87 1.27 -17.07 -14.35
CA GLY A 87 1.28 -18.48 -13.95
C GLY A 87 2.64 -18.94 -13.44
N ASP A 88 2.74 -20.22 -13.10
CA ASP A 88 3.97 -20.75 -12.50
C ASP A 88 5.14 -20.80 -13.52
N ASN A 89 4.82 -20.86 -14.83
CA ASN A 89 5.78 -20.83 -15.94
C ASN A 89 6.06 -19.42 -16.50
N SER A 90 5.51 -18.37 -15.91
CA SER A 90 5.82 -17.00 -16.35
C SER A 90 7.30 -16.68 -16.17
N LEU A 91 7.87 -15.92 -17.11
CA LEU A 91 9.26 -15.46 -17.04
C LEU A 91 9.48 -14.69 -15.74
N LEU A 92 10.44 -15.13 -14.91
CA LEU A 92 10.78 -14.47 -13.66
C LEU A 92 11.69 -13.28 -13.92
N ILE A 93 11.21 -12.09 -13.57
CA ILE A 93 11.98 -10.85 -13.63
C ILE A 93 12.27 -10.43 -12.20
N TYR A 94 13.52 -10.57 -11.79
CA TYR A 94 13.93 -10.21 -10.43
C TYR A 94 13.95 -8.70 -10.25
N PHE A 95 13.37 -8.25 -9.15
CA PHE A 95 13.41 -6.84 -8.78
C PHE A 95 14.68 -6.52 -7.99
N SER A 96 15.23 -5.35 -8.24
CA SER A 96 16.40 -4.80 -7.56
C SER A 96 15.99 -3.67 -6.61
N ASP A 97 16.91 -3.26 -5.73
CA ASP A 97 16.70 -2.09 -4.85
C ASP A 97 16.74 -0.76 -5.62
N SER A 98 17.38 -0.76 -6.79
CA SER A 98 17.46 0.38 -7.71
C SER A 98 17.42 -0.09 -9.15
N GLY A 99 16.76 0.69 -10.00
CA GLY A 99 16.55 0.35 -11.40
C GLY A 99 16.05 1.54 -12.20
N SER A 100 16.17 1.44 -13.51
CA SER A 100 15.72 2.49 -14.45
C SER A 100 14.21 2.43 -14.71
N GLY A 101 13.54 1.34 -14.36
CA GLY A 101 12.10 1.18 -14.34
C GLY A 101 11.57 0.98 -12.92
N ARG A 102 10.32 1.39 -12.70
CA ARG A 102 9.60 1.20 -11.45
C ARG A 102 8.20 0.68 -11.73
N LEU A 103 7.81 -0.41 -11.09
CA LEU A 103 6.48 -0.98 -11.11
C LEU A 103 5.80 -0.66 -9.78
N ASP A 104 4.78 0.17 -9.80
CA ASP A 104 3.93 0.44 -8.64
C ASP A 104 2.69 -0.43 -8.70
N VAL A 105 2.54 -1.28 -7.68
CA VAL A 105 1.38 -2.15 -7.52
C VAL A 105 0.56 -1.69 -6.33
N ILE A 106 -0.69 -1.39 -6.61
CA ILE A 106 -1.70 -1.01 -5.63
C ILE A 106 -2.65 -2.20 -5.51
N MET A 107 -2.60 -2.94 -4.41
CA MET A 107 -3.40 -4.15 -4.21
C MET A 107 -4.23 -4.06 -2.93
N THR A 108 -5.47 -4.52 -2.97
CA THR A 108 -6.33 -4.61 -1.80
C THR A 108 -5.95 -5.78 -0.90
N LYS A 109 -6.10 -5.65 0.42
CA LYS A 109 -5.70 -6.69 1.39
C LYS A 109 -6.49 -8.00 1.25
N ASP A 110 -7.71 -7.93 0.73
CA ASP A 110 -8.57 -9.07 0.40
C ASP A 110 -8.20 -9.73 -0.95
N GLU A 111 -7.18 -9.23 -1.65
CA GLU A 111 -6.73 -9.72 -2.95
C GLU A 111 -7.86 -9.76 -3.99
N SER A 112 -8.85 -8.86 -3.89
CA SER A 112 -9.97 -8.78 -4.82
C SER A 112 -9.70 -7.84 -6.00
N TYR A 113 -8.85 -6.84 -5.79
CA TYR A 113 -8.52 -5.81 -6.77
C TYR A 113 -7.05 -5.41 -6.70
N ALA A 114 -6.42 -5.23 -7.87
CA ALA A 114 -5.11 -4.64 -7.95
C ALA A 114 -4.95 -3.78 -9.21
N VAL A 115 -4.08 -2.78 -9.13
CA VAL A 115 -3.66 -1.97 -10.26
C VAL A 115 -2.14 -1.99 -10.29
N ALA A 116 -1.57 -2.35 -11.44
CA ALA A 116 -0.13 -2.26 -11.68
C ALA A 116 0.14 -1.13 -12.67
N THR A 117 0.99 -0.19 -12.28
CA THR A 117 1.39 0.95 -13.10
C THR A 117 2.89 0.94 -13.28
N MET A 118 3.34 1.13 -14.52
CA MET A 118 4.75 1.11 -14.86
C MET A 118 5.27 2.53 -15.15
N TYR A 119 6.38 2.86 -14.51
CA TYR A 119 7.09 4.13 -14.61
C TYR A 119 8.52 3.88 -15.13
N HIS A 120 9.05 4.85 -15.87
CA HIS A 120 10.45 4.88 -16.27
C HIS A 120 11.10 6.12 -15.71
N TYR A 121 12.34 5.95 -15.28
CA TYR A 121 13.16 7.05 -14.83
C TYR A 121 13.70 7.84 -16.02
N ILE A 122 13.35 9.12 -16.05
CA ILE A 122 13.99 10.15 -16.86
C ILE A 122 14.84 10.98 -15.88
N PRO A 123 16.03 11.49 -16.25
CA PRO A 123 16.82 12.32 -15.34
C PRO A 123 15.95 13.38 -14.65
N HIS A 124 15.93 13.33 -13.31
CA HIS A 124 15.14 14.21 -12.42
C HIS A 124 13.62 13.96 -12.35
N LYS A 125 13.05 12.96 -13.04
CA LYS A 125 11.60 12.66 -12.97
C LYS A 125 11.21 11.23 -13.39
N TYR A 126 10.22 10.64 -12.74
CA TYR A 126 9.56 9.43 -13.24
C TYR A 126 8.36 9.80 -14.11
N GLU A 127 8.30 9.25 -15.33
CA GLU A 127 7.14 9.37 -16.21
C GLU A 127 6.42 8.04 -16.35
N GLN A 128 5.09 8.11 -16.44
CA GLN A 128 4.25 6.94 -16.66
C GLN A 128 4.42 6.49 -18.10
N VAL A 129 4.71 5.21 -18.29
CA VAL A 129 5.12 4.69 -19.61
C VAL A 129 4.07 3.77 -20.22
N ALA A 130 3.21 3.22 -19.38
CA ALA A 130 2.13 2.33 -19.78
C ALA A 130 0.84 2.71 -19.07
N ASP A 131 -0.28 2.42 -19.73
CA ASP A 131 -1.59 2.52 -19.11
C ASP A 131 -1.67 1.55 -17.91
N PRO A 132 -2.34 1.94 -16.82
CA PRO A 132 -2.40 1.09 -15.64
C PRO A 132 -3.17 -0.20 -15.94
N ILE A 133 -2.58 -1.33 -15.59
CA ILE A 133 -3.17 -2.66 -15.79
C ILE A 133 -4.04 -2.98 -14.58
N VAL A 134 -5.33 -3.16 -14.83
CA VAL A 134 -6.32 -3.46 -13.79
C VAL A 134 -6.53 -4.97 -13.68
N TYR A 135 -6.37 -5.49 -12.48
CA TYR A 135 -6.62 -6.89 -12.13
C TYR A 135 -7.82 -6.98 -11.19
N SER A 136 -8.68 -7.97 -11.42
CA SER A 136 -9.84 -8.22 -10.58
C SER A 136 -10.06 -9.72 -10.36
N GLY A 137 -10.55 -10.08 -9.19
CA GLY A 137 -10.87 -11.45 -8.81
C GLY A 137 -9.63 -12.36 -8.75
N PRO A 138 -9.70 -13.61 -9.28
CA PRO A 138 -8.65 -14.61 -9.08
C PRO A 138 -7.31 -14.24 -9.73
N LYS A 139 -7.29 -13.29 -10.68
CA LYS A 139 -6.06 -12.79 -11.31
C LYS A 139 -5.16 -12.04 -10.32
N VAL A 140 -5.74 -11.39 -9.31
CA VAL A 140 -4.99 -10.64 -8.29
C VAL A 140 -4.13 -11.59 -7.44
N LYS A 141 -4.65 -12.76 -7.09
CA LYS A 141 -3.89 -13.80 -6.36
C LYS A 141 -2.71 -14.33 -7.17
N LYS A 142 -2.88 -14.48 -8.48
CA LYS A 142 -1.81 -14.88 -9.41
C LYS A 142 -0.73 -13.81 -9.48
N LEU A 143 -1.11 -12.53 -9.57
CA LEU A 143 -0.19 -11.40 -9.50
C LEU A 143 0.58 -11.37 -8.18
N ALA A 144 -0.10 -11.48 -7.04
CA ALA A 144 0.54 -11.50 -5.73
C ALA A 144 1.56 -12.65 -5.61
N ARG A 145 1.23 -13.84 -6.13
CA ARG A 145 2.14 -14.99 -6.16
C ARG A 145 3.34 -14.73 -7.07
N TYR A 146 3.13 -14.16 -8.25
CA TYR A 146 4.21 -13.81 -9.17
C TYR A 146 5.17 -12.81 -8.55
N LEU A 147 4.67 -11.71 -7.97
CA LEU A 147 5.49 -10.68 -7.31
C LEU A 147 6.33 -11.25 -6.18
N LYS A 148 5.79 -12.18 -5.38
CA LYS A 148 6.54 -12.87 -4.33
C LYS A 148 7.68 -13.74 -4.85
N ARG A 149 7.54 -14.33 -6.05
CA ARG A 149 8.60 -15.13 -6.69
C ARG A 149 9.68 -14.27 -7.33
N CYS A 150 9.32 -13.06 -7.77
CA CYS A 150 10.23 -12.07 -8.35
C CYS A 150 10.99 -11.26 -7.29
N GLN A 151 10.58 -11.33 -6.03
CA GLN A 151 11.28 -10.72 -4.91
C GLN A 151 12.48 -11.60 -4.54
N ARG A 152 13.68 -10.99 -4.59
CA ARG A 152 14.93 -11.66 -4.26
C ARG A 152 15.14 -11.80 -2.76
#